data_AF-A0A955L3L4-F1
#
_entry.id   AF-A0A955L3L4-F1
#
_cell.length_a   1.000
_cell.length_b   1.000
_cell.length_c   1.000
_cell.angle_alpha   90.00
_cell.angle_beta   90.00
_cell.angle_gamma   90.00
#
_symmetry.space_group_name_H-M   'P 1'
#
loop_
_entity.id
_entity.type
_entity.pdbx_description
1 polymer ?
#
loop_
_entity_poly.entity_id
_entity_poly.type
_entity_poly.pdbx_seq_one_letter_code
_entity_poly.pdbx_strand_id
1 'polypeptide(L)' 'MKKAFDIAILGGGAAGIMSALSAKEHHPKLSVCIIEKNSVIGRKILICGAGRCNLTNSNIDTNRYYGANKRFI' A
#
# COMPACT_ATOMS: atom_id res chain seq x y z
N MET A 1 7.89 -10.20 25.45
CA MET A 1 7.49 -8.78 25.54
C MET A 1 6.54 -8.44 24.39
N LYS A 2 5.40 -7.80 24.66
CA LYS A 2 4.53 -7.27 23.59
C LYS A 2 5.19 -6.02 23.02
N LYS A 3 5.53 -6.02 21.73
CA LYS A 3 6.07 -4.84 21.04
C LYS A 3 4.87 -3.96 20.66
N ALA A 4 4.76 -2.79 21.27
CA ALA A 4 3.79 -1.79 20.87
C ALA A 4 4.37 -0.97 19.71
N PHE A 5 3.55 -0.73 18.69
CA PHE A 5 3.86 0.18 17.58
C PHE A 5 2.83 1.31 17.60
N ASP A 6 3.25 2.51 17.24
CA ASP A 6 2.37 3.68 17.15
C ASP A 6 1.39 3.54 15.99
N ILE A 7 1.84 2.91 14.88
CA ILE A 7 1.03 2.66 13.69
C ILE A 7 1.18 1.19 13.26
N ALA A 8 0.06 0.50 13.09
CA ALA A 8 -0.01 -0.84 12.51
C ALA A 8 -0.75 -0.81 11.18
N ILE A 9 -0.10 -1.30 10.12
CA ILE A 9 -0.64 -1.37 8.76
C ILE A 9 -0.94 -2.83 8.43
N LEU A 10 -2.21 -3.11 8.09
CA LEU A 10 -2.66 -4.45 7.74
C LEU A 10 -2.59 -4.65 6.23
N GLY A 11 -1.64 -5.47 5.78
CA GLY A 11 -1.37 -5.78 4.39
C GLY A 11 -0.10 -5.12 3.88
N GLY A 12 0.83 -5.94 3.39
CA GLY A 12 2.09 -5.54 2.74
C GLY A 12 1.95 -5.40 1.22
N GLY A 13 0.79 -4.98 0.72
CA GLY A 13 0.58 -4.64 -0.70
C GLY A 13 1.10 -3.25 -1.05
N ALA A 14 0.88 -2.80 -2.30
CA ALA A 14 1.32 -1.48 -2.77
C ALA A 14 0.84 -0.33 -1.84
N ALA A 15 -0.45 -0.33 -1.50
CA ALA A 15 -1.02 0.69 -0.61
C ALA A 15 -0.42 0.65 0.80
N GLY A 16 -0.21 -0.53 1.37
CA GLY A 16 0.34 -0.67 2.73
C GLY A 16 1.80 -0.26 2.83
N ILE A 17 2.61 -0.62 1.83
CA ILE A 17 4.01 -0.18 1.74
C ILE A 17 4.06 1.34 1.60
N MET A 18 3.26 1.93 0.71
CA MET A 18 3.22 3.38 0.51
C MET A 18 2.74 4.12 1.78
N SER A 19 1.76 3.56 2.48
CA SER A 19 1.27 4.13 3.75
C SER A 19 2.36 4.12 4.82
N ALA A 20 3.16 3.05 4.91
CA ALA A 20 4.26 2.96 5.88
C ALA A 20 5.36 3.98 5.58
N LEU A 21 5.72 4.15 4.29
CA LEU A 21 6.68 5.16 3.85
C LEU A 21 6.18 6.56 4.18
N SER A 22 4.96 6.88 3.76
CA SER A 22 4.35 8.19 4.02
C SER A 22 4.28 8.51 5.52
N ALA A 23 3.93 7.53 6.36
CA ALA A 23 3.92 7.69 7.81
C ALA A 23 5.32 8.00 8.36
N LYS A 24 6.37 7.33 7.86
CA LYS A 24 7.76 7.59 8.28
C LYS A 24 8.29 8.93 7.74
N GLU A 25 7.87 9.37 6.56
CA GLU A 25 8.23 10.66 5.99
C GLU A 25 7.66 11.83 6.80
N HIS A 26 6.37 11.77 7.17
CA HIS A 26 5.70 12.85 7.89
C HIS A 26 5.90 12.77 9.41
N HIS A 27 6.12 11.56 9.95
CA HIS A 27 6.27 11.31 11.39
C HIS A 27 7.47 10.39 11.67
N PRO A 28 8.70 10.86 11.46
CA PRO A 28 9.91 10.02 11.54
C PRO A 28 10.17 9.42 12.92
N LYS A 29 9.56 9.96 13.99
CA LYS A 29 9.69 9.44 15.36
C LYS A 29 8.75 8.27 15.66
N LEU A 30 7.65 8.11 14.90
CA LEU A 30 6.69 7.05 15.15
C LEU A 30 7.24 5.69 14.71
N SER A 31 6.97 4.68 15.53
CA SER A 31 7.21 3.28 15.22
C SER A 31 6.06 2.75 14.36
N VAL A 32 6.42 2.14 13.23
CA VAL A 32 5.45 1.63 12.23
C VAL A 32 5.74 0.16 11.99
N CYS A 33 4.69 -0.68 11.96
CA CYS A 33 4.79 -2.05 11.51
C CYS A 33 3.81 -2.35 10.38
N ILE A 34 4.21 -3.27 9.50
CA ILE A 34 3.35 -3.86 8.49
C ILE A 34 3.12 -5.33 8.88
N ILE A 35 1.86 -5.75 8.86
CA ILE A 35 1.46 -7.13 9.10
C ILE A 35 0.98 -7.70 7.76
N GLU A 36 1.67 -8.71 7.24
CA GLU A 36 1.36 -9.36 5.97
C GLU A 36 1.19 -10.87 6.18
N LYS A 37 0.17 -11.44 5.55
CA LYS A 37 -0.13 -12.88 5.63
C LYS A 37 0.82 -13.72 4.77
N ASN A 38 1.22 -13.18 3.62
CA ASN A 38 2.12 -13.84 2.69
C ASN A 38 3.54 -13.87 3.24
N SER A 39 4.31 -14.89 2.84
CA SER A 39 5.74 -14.99 3.19
C SER A 39 6.61 -13.87 2.62
N VAL A 40 6.11 -13.13 1.63
CA VAL A 40 6.82 -12.05 0.94
C VAL A 40 5.86 -10.88 0.76
N ILE A 41 6.28 -9.68 1.19
CA ILE A 41 5.53 -8.44 0.95
C ILE A 41 5.48 -8.13 -0.55
N GLY A 42 4.48 -7.39 -1.00
CA GLY A 42 4.39 -6.98 -2.40
C GLY A 42 4.18 -8.14 -3.37
N ARG A 43 3.75 -9.33 -2.91
CA ARG A 43 3.57 -10.52 -3.77
C ARG A 43 2.75 -10.24 -5.03
N LYS A 44 1.68 -9.43 -4.92
CA LYS A 44 0.87 -9.00 -6.08
C LYS A 44 1.59 -7.99 -6.99
N ILE A 45 2.48 -7.17 -6.46
CA ILE A 45 3.30 -6.23 -7.24
C ILE A 45 4.27 -7.02 -8.14
N LEU A 46 4.91 -8.06 -7.57
CA LEU A 46 5.88 -8.90 -8.28
C LEU A 46 5.31 -9.59 -9.53
N ILE A 47 4.00 -9.90 -9.53
CA ILE A 47 3.34 -10.56 -10.67
C ILE A 47 2.58 -9.58 -11.57
N CYS A 48 2.47 -8.30 -11.18
CA CYS A 48 1.73 -7.29 -11.93
C CYS A 48 2.40 -7.04 -13.30
N GLY A 49 1.59 -6.81 -14.35
CA GLY A 49 2.09 -6.54 -15.70
C GLY A 49 2.96 -7.67 -16.26
N ALA A 50 2.61 -8.93 -15.97
CA ALA A 50 3.40 -10.11 -16.32
C ALA A 50 4.85 -10.03 -15.81
N GLY A 51 5.02 -9.60 -14.56
CA GLY A 51 6.32 -9.45 -13.90
C GLY A 51 7.04 -8.13 -14.17
N ARG A 52 6.49 -7.25 -15.01
CA ARG A 52 7.09 -5.95 -15.36
C ARG A 52 6.66 -4.81 -14.44
N CYS A 53 5.71 -5.07 -13.54
CA CYS A 53 5.07 -4.08 -12.68
C CYS A 53 4.38 -2.96 -13.48
N ASN A 54 3.13 -3.19 -13.89
CA ASN A 54 2.29 -2.12 -14.44
C ASN A 54 1.87 -1.16 -13.31
N LEU A 55 2.75 -0.21 -12.99
CA LEU A 55 2.68 0.59 -11.77
C LEU A 55 1.66 1.73 -11.85
N THR A 56 1.55 2.41 -12.99
CA THR A 56 0.70 3.60 -13.16
C THR A 56 0.24 3.75 -14.60
N ASN A 57 -0.67 4.69 -14.86
CA ASN A 57 -1.17 5.03 -16.19
C ASN A 57 -1.17 6.55 -16.38
N SER A 58 -0.51 7.05 -17.44
CA SER A 58 -0.41 8.50 -17.70
C SER A 58 -1.74 9.18 -17.99
N ASN A 59 -2.76 8.42 -18.41
CA ASN A 59 -4.08 8.92 -18.73
C ASN A 59 -5.07 8.64 -17.59
N ILE A 60 -4.64 8.81 -16.33
CA ILE A 60 -5.50 8.57 -15.16
C ILE A 60 -6.73 9.49 -15.20
N ASP A 61 -7.91 8.93 -14.97
CA ASP A 61 -9.18 9.68 -14.96
C ASP A 61 -10.20 8.97 -14.07
N THR A 62 -11.05 9.72 -13.39
CA THR A 62 -12.06 9.16 -12.47
C THR A 62 -13.04 8.19 -13.15
N ASN A 63 -13.30 8.35 -14.45
CA ASN A 63 -14.19 7.45 -15.21
C ASN A 63 -13.56 6.08 -15.49
N ARG A 64 -12.26 5.88 -15.18
CA ARG A 64 -11.55 4.60 -15.36
C ARG A 64 -11.60 3.70 -14.13
N TYR A 65 -12.29 4.14 -13.09
CA TYR A 65 -12.52 3.39 -11.87
C TYR A 65 -14.00 3.06 -11.75
N TYR A 66 -14.30 1.81 -11.40
CA TYR A 66 -15.67 1.36 -11.19
C TYR A 66 -16.03 1.48 -9.71
N GLY A 67 -17.16 2.11 -9.42
CA GLY A 67 -17.73 2.16 -8.08
C GLY A 67 -18.94 3.09 -7.99
N ALA A 68 -19.87 2.79 -7.08
CA ALA A 68 -21.12 3.53 -6.95
C ALA A 68 -20.92 4.95 -6.37
N ASN A 69 -19.87 5.17 -5.58
CA ASN A 69 -19.58 6.44 -4.94
C ASN A 69 -18.39 7.14 -5.61
N LYS A 70 -18.67 8.11 -6.48
CA LYS A 70 -17.65 8.90 -7.16
C LYS A 70 -16.78 9.76 -6.23
N ARG A 71 -17.19 10.02 -4.98
CA ARG A 71 -16.34 10.73 -4.01
C ARG A 71 -15.26 9.84 -3.41
N PHE A 72 -15.41 8.52 -3.53
CA PHE A 72 -14.45 7.53 -3.05
C PHE A 72 -13.53 7.02 -4.16
N ILE A 73 -13.70 7.57 -5.38
CA ILE A 73 -12.95 7.29 -6.59
C ILE A 73 -12.08 8.50 -6.92
#